data_AF-A0A7J8DRE4-F1
#
_entry.id   AF-A0A7J8DRE4-F1
#
_cell.length_a   1.000
_cell.length_b   1.000
_cell.length_c   1.000
_cell.angle_alpha   90.00
_cell.angle_beta   90.00
_cell.angle_gamma   90.00
#
_symmetry.space_group_name_H-M   'P 1'
#
loop_
_entity.id
_entity.type
_entity.pdbx_description
1 polymer ?
#
loop_
_entity_poly.entity_id
_entity_poly.type
_entity_poly.pdbx_seq_one_letter_code
_entity_poly.pdbx_strand_id
1 'polypeptide(L)'
;MLQQILHDMYIDPELLAELSDVQKHILFYKMREEQLRRWREREAWEALAQAEGLRPTKVKRAASNKHIQWLLGEDGEVWVWIMGEGPGDKPYEEISEELIAEKARLQAQREAEELWRQKEAEITKTFRDALANEKARILAEKWKVEMEDRKAAKVLEERIHEEFKRKEEEERKRGEEQIRLQEERRARELYWTLKQAQLQGQASEDEERAWEEQLRRSKAADEERSRRAQHARDEYRRLSLRAIQKGTVAGLSFMFQELGQNHEQEARLYHHFPGLGPPLPLAVPVSRTWERPLRPVSREVIVRWFKEEQLPRRAGFERNTKSIAPWFHGGNYHCFRGRVAAGTLWTEGQPTRLPSVI
;
A
#
# COMPACT_ATOMS: atom_id res chain seq x y z
N MET A 1 -15.18 -10.47 24.37
CA MET A 1 -15.56 -10.08 22.98
C MET A 1 -14.73 -8.91 22.47
N LEU A 2 -14.82 -7.70 23.05
CA LEU A 2 -14.01 -6.54 22.60
C LEU A 2 -12.49 -6.81 22.59
N GLN A 3 -11.95 -7.48 23.60
CA GLN A 3 -10.52 -7.83 23.65
C GLN A 3 -10.09 -8.75 22.49
N GLN A 4 -10.96 -9.67 22.05
CA GLN A 4 -10.67 -10.55 20.90
C GLN A 4 -10.67 -9.75 19.60
N ILE A 5 -11.62 -8.83 19.43
CA ILE A 5 -11.69 -7.93 18.27
C ILE A 5 -10.47 -7.01 18.21
N LEU A 6 -10.01 -6.50 19.36
CA LEU A 6 -8.79 -5.70 19.43
C LEU A 6 -7.53 -6.55 19.19
N HIS A 7 -7.54 -7.83 19.59
CA HIS A 7 -6.46 -8.76 19.29
C HIS A 7 -6.36 -9.06 17.77
N ASP A 8 -7.48 -9.45 17.16
CA ASP A 8 -7.54 -9.90 15.77
C ASP A 8 -7.71 -8.75 14.77
N MET A 9 -8.02 -7.55 15.27
CA MET A 9 -8.34 -6.35 14.48
C MET A 9 -9.51 -6.57 13.50
N TYR A 10 -10.38 -7.53 13.79
CA TYR A 10 -11.48 -7.95 12.93
C TYR A 10 -12.78 -8.09 13.75
N ILE A 11 -13.89 -7.66 13.15
CA ILE A 11 -15.24 -7.80 13.69
C ILE A 11 -16.17 -8.32 12.58
N ASP A 12 -17.00 -9.30 12.90
CA ASP A 12 -17.99 -9.83 11.96
C ASP A 12 -18.99 -8.75 11.55
N PRO A 13 -19.33 -8.59 10.25
CA PRO A 13 -20.23 -7.54 9.77
C PRO A 13 -21.61 -7.54 10.42
N GLU A 14 -22.14 -8.73 10.73
CA GLU A 14 -23.44 -8.90 11.39
C GLU A 14 -23.40 -8.35 12.83
N LEU A 15 -22.34 -8.69 13.59
CA LEU A 15 -22.12 -8.16 14.94
C LEU A 15 -21.84 -6.66 14.94
N LEU A 16 -21.16 -6.14 13.92
CA LEU A 16 -20.93 -4.71 13.77
C LEU A 16 -22.24 -3.95 13.50
N ALA A 17 -23.16 -4.52 12.72
CA ALA A 17 -24.44 -3.90 12.38
C ALA A 17 -25.36 -3.75 13.60
N GLU A 18 -25.35 -4.74 14.51
CA GLU A 18 -26.14 -4.77 15.74
C GLU A 18 -25.68 -3.76 16.81
N LEU A 19 -24.44 -3.26 16.71
CA LEU A 19 -23.95 -2.24 17.65
C LEU A 19 -24.62 -0.88 17.39
N SER A 20 -24.96 -0.17 18.47
CA SER A 20 -25.39 1.23 18.38
C SER A 20 -24.26 2.10 17.83
N ASP A 21 -24.60 3.25 17.22
CA ASP A 21 -23.59 4.12 16.59
C ASP A 21 -22.55 4.64 17.58
N VAL A 22 -22.95 4.86 18.84
CA VAL A 22 -22.03 5.21 19.93
C VAL A 22 -21.05 4.07 20.22
N GLN A 23 -21.53 2.82 20.24
CA GLN A 23 -20.67 1.65 20.44
C GLN A 23 -19.73 1.40 19.26
N LYS A 24 -20.19 1.62 18.03
CA LYS A 24 -19.34 1.57 16.81
C LYS A 24 -18.22 2.60 16.89
N HIS A 25 -18.52 3.85 17.25
CA HIS A 25 -17.50 4.88 17.43
C HIS A 25 -16.48 4.48 18.50
N ILE A 26 -16.91 4.06 19.68
CA ILE A 26 -16.01 3.62 20.77
C ILE A 26 -15.13 2.46 20.31
N LEU A 27 -15.70 1.47 19.61
CA LEU A 27 -14.95 0.34 19.06
C LEU A 27 -13.87 0.80 18.10
N PHE A 28 -14.20 1.65 17.12
CA PHE A 28 -13.23 2.15 16.14
C PHE A 28 -12.13 2.99 16.79
N TYR A 29 -12.47 3.81 17.80
CA TYR A 29 -11.46 4.52 18.59
C TYR A 29 -10.49 3.55 19.27
N LYS A 30 -11.00 2.49 19.92
CA LYS A 30 -10.15 1.48 20.58
C LYS A 30 -9.32 0.66 19.60
N MET A 31 -9.89 0.28 18.45
CA MET A 31 -9.16 -0.39 17.38
C MET A 31 -8.04 0.50 16.83
N ARG A 32 -8.30 1.81 16.68
CA ARG A 32 -7.29 2.76 16.23
C ARG A 32 -6.17 2.97 17.25
N GLU A 33 -6.51 3.09 18.54
CA GLU A 33 -5.53 3.14 19.62
C GLU A 33 -4.62 1.90 19.61
N GLU A 34 -5.21 0.72 19.41
CA GLU A 34 -4.48 -0.54 19.37
C GLU A 34 -3.56 -0.66 18.14
N GLN A 35 -4.01 -0.20 16.96
CA GLN A 35 -3.14 -0.08 15.78
C GLN A 35 -1.93 0.80 16.06
N LEU A 36 -2.15 1.96 16.70
CA LEU A 36 -1.08 2.91 17.03
C LEU A 36 -0.14 2.36 18.10
N ARG A 37 -0.65 1.62 19.10
CA ARG A 37 0.16 0.93 20.10
C ARG A 37 1.05 -0.12 19.43
N ARG A 38 0.48 -1.02 18.63
CA ARG A 38 1.24 -2.06 17.89
C ARG A 38 2.25 -1.48 16.92
N TRP A 39 1.90 -0.38 16.25
CA TRP A 39 2.84 0.30 15.37
C TRP A 39 4.01 0.89 16.16
N ARG A 40 3.75 1.62 17.26
CA ARG A 40 4.81 2.15 18.13
C ARG A 40 5.70 1.06 18.72
N GLU A 41 5.13 -0.08 19.10
CA GLU A 41 5.90 -1.22 19.59
C GLU A 41 6.76 -1.85 18.51
N ARG A 42 6.24 -1.98 17.27
CA ARG A 42 7.06 -2.42 16.13
C ARG A 42 8.18 -1.43 15.83
N GLU A 43 7.91 -0.12 15.82
CA GLU A 43 8.94 0.90 15.60
C GLU A 43 10.01 0.87 16.70
N ALA A 44 9.61 0.75 17.97
CA ALA A 44 10.53 0.63 19.09
C ALA A 44 11.37 -0.65 19.00
N TRP A 45 10.74 -1.77 18.64
CA TRP A 45 11.42 -3.04 18.45
C TRP A 45 12.37 -2.99 17.25
N GLU A 46 11.99 -2.37 16.13
CA GLU A 46 12.83 -2.15 14.97
C GLU A 46 13.99 -1.20 15.26
N ALA A 47 13.78 -0.17 16.08
CA ALA A 47 14.84 0.73 16.55
C ALA A 47 15.85 0.01 17.44
N LEU A 48 15.38 -0.83 18.37
CA LEU A 48 16.24 -1.68 19.21
C LEU A 48 16.98 -2.74 18.38
N ALA A 49 16.30 -3.40 17.44
CA ALA A 49 16.92 -4.38 16.53
C ALA A 49 17.95 -3.73 15.58
N GLN A 50 17.76 -2.45 15.22
CA GLN A 50 18.76 -1.67 14.48
C GLN A 50 19.96 -1.29 15.35
N ALA A 51 19.74 -0.93 16.61
CA ALA A 51 20.79 -0.58 17.56
C ALA A 51 21.64 -1.79 18.00
N GLU A 52 21.02 -2.96 18.21
CA GLU A 52 21.70 -4.19 18.64
C GLU A 52 22.29 -5.01 17.47
N GLY A 53 22.11 -4.57 16.21
CA GLY A 53 22.57 -5.31 15.03
C GLY A 53 21.85 -6.64 14.80
N LEU A 54 20.90 -7.00 15.67
CA LEU A 54 20.05 -8.19 15.62
C LEU A 54 18.90 -7.97 14.64
N ARG A 55 19.19 -7.75 13.36
CA ARG A 55 18.16 -8.02 12.36
C ARG A 55 17.83 -9.51 12.45
N PRO A 56 16.57 -9.94 12.67
CA PRO A 56 16.18 -11.24 12.21
C PRO A 56 16.56 -11.28 10.74
N THR A 57 17.18 -12.37 10.31
CA THR A 57 17.32 -12.64 8.90
C THR A 57 15.92 -12.47 8.35
N LYS A 58 15.66 -11.41 7.56
CA LYS A 58 14.42 -11.31 6.79
C LYS A 58 14.38 -12.67 6.11
N VAL A 59 13.47 -13.54 6.54
CA VAL A 59 13.30 -14.82 5.89
C VAL A 59 12.95 -14.36 4.50
N LYS A 60 13.93 -14.44 3.59
CA LYS A 60 13.69 -14.18 2.18
C LYS A 60 12.69 -15.29 1.88
N ARG A 61 11.39 -15.00 2.02
CA ARG A 61 10.32 -15.84 1.48
C ARG A 61 10.84 -16.12 0.09
N ALA A 62 11.25 -17.38 -0.14
CA ALA A 62 12.11 -17.77 -1.26
C ALA A 62 11.67 -16.97 -2.46
N ALA A 63 12.51 -16.00 -2.89
CA ALA A 63 12.11 -14.83 -3.68
C ALA A 63 10.92 -15.20 -4.54
N SER A 64 9.71 -14.89 -4.05
CA SER A 64 8.54 -15.45 -4.70
C SER A 64 8.62 -14.87 -6.11
N ASN A 65 8.66 -15.73 -7.13
CA ASN A 65 8.68 -15.34 -8.55
C ASN A 65 7.36 -14.66 -8.95
N LYS A 66 6.79 -13.85 -8.06
CA LYS A 66 5.74 -12.88 -8.28
C LYS A 66 6.38 -11.70 -9.00
N HIS A 67 6.75 -11.96 -10.24
CA HIS A 67 6.95 -10.91 -11.21
C HIS A 67 5.56 -10.31 -11.51
N ILE A 68 5.49 -8.99 -11.57
CA ILE A 68 4.28 -8.30 -11.99
C ILE A 68 4.17 -8.55 -13.49
N GLN A 69 3.17 -9.33 -13.90
CA GLN A 69 2.80 -9.48 -15.30
C GLN A 69 1.78 -8.40 -15.60
N TRP A 70 2.17 -7.42 -16.41
CA TRP A 70 1.24 -6.42 -16.92
C TRP A 70 0.33 -7.08 -17.95
N LEU A 71 -0.96 -6.78 -17.88
CA LEU A 71 -1.88 -7.10 -18.98
C LEU A 71 -1.42 -6.26 -20.18
N LEU A 72 -1.33 -6.87 -21.37
CA LEU A 72 -0.95 -6.16 -22.60
C LEU A 72 -2.21 -5.94 -23.46
N GLY A 73 -2.29 -4.79 -24.12
CA GLY A 73 -3.30 -4.47 -25.11
C GLY A 73 -3.05 -5.14 -26.47
N GLU A 74 -3.92 -4.86 -27.45
CA GLU A 74 -3.80 -5.37 -28.83
C GLU A 74 -2.56 -4.81 -29.55
N ASP A 75 -2.06 -3.68 -29.11
CA ASP A 75 -0.85 -2.99 -29.56
C ASP A 75 0.44 -3.57 -28.94
N GLY A 76 0.34 -4.46 -27.95
CA GLY A 76 1.48 -5.01 -27.22
C GLY A 76 2.03 -4.08 -26.14
N GLU A 77 1.39 -2.94 -25.89
CA GLU A 77 1.69 -2.04 -24.77
C GLU A 77 0.90 -2.46 -23.53
N VAL A 78 1.21 -1.88 -22.36
CA VAL A 78 0.47 -2.17 -21.13
C VAL A 78 -0.99 -1.73 -21.29
N TRP A 79 -1.93 -2.63 -21.00
CA TRP A 79 -3.36 -2.35 -21.06
C TRP A 79 -3.74 -1.28 -20.05
N VAL A 80 -4.35 -0.21 -20.54
CA VAL A 80 -4.88 0.90 -19.76
C VAL A 80 -6.35 1.03 -20.11
N TRP A 81 -7.21 1.07 -19.09
CA TRP A 81 -8.61 1.48 -19.27
C TRP A 81 -8.77 2.91 -18.79
N ILE A 82 -9.23 3.76 -19.71
CA ILE A 82 -9.54 5.16 -19.45
C ILE A 82 -11.05 5.26 -19.27
N MET A 83 -11.47 5.82 -18.14
CA MET A 83 -12.88 6.02 -17.83
C MET A 83 -13.52 6.87 -18.93
N GLY A 84 -14.50 6.30 -19.64
CA GLY A 84 -15.26 6.98 -20.69
C GLY A 84 -14.73 6.84 -22.11
N GLU A 85 -13.65 6.08 -22.32
CA GLU A 85 -13.16 5.74 -23.67
C GLU A 85 -13.47 4.28 -24.07
N GLY A 86 -14.02 3.48 -23.15
CA GLY A 86 -14.39 2.10 -23.40
C GLY A 86 -15.61 1.96 -24.35
N PRO A 87 -15.74 0.84 -25.08
CA PRO A 87 -16.89 0.59 -25.94
C PRO A 87 -18.20 0.60 -25.13
N GLY A 88 -19.05 1.60 -25.38
CA GLY A 88 -20.33 1.76 -24.68
C GLY A 88 -20.27 2.56 -23.37
N ASP A 89 -19.09 3.08 -23.00
CA ASP A 89 -18.96 3.99 -21.87
C ASP A 89 -19.43 5.40 -22.26
N LYS A 90 -19.96 6.15 -21.28
CA LYS A 90 -20.21 7.58 -21.44
C LYS A 90 -18.88 8.33 -21.36
N PRO A 91 -18.67 9.41 -22.13
CA PRO A 91 -17.45 10.21 -22.03
C PRO A 91 -17.27 10.75 -20.60
N TYR A 92 -16.02 10.90 -20.18
CA TYR A 92 -15.67 11.34 -18.83
C TYR A 92 -16.33 12.67 -18.47
N GLU A 93 -16.39 13.59 -19.43
CA GLU A 93 -16.98 14.90 -19.31
C GLU A 93 -18.46 14.79 -18.90
N GLU A 94 -19.24 13.94 -19.58
CA GLU A 94 -20.66 13.72 -19.27
C GLU A 94 -20.83 13.06 -17.89
N ILE A 95 -20.01 12.07 -17.55
CA ILE A 95 -20.02 11.45 -16.22
C ILE A 95 -19.74 12.49 -15.13
N SER A 96 -18.75 13.35 -15.34
CA SER A 96 -18.36 14.38 -14.38
C SER A 96 -19.46 15.45 -14.22
N GLU A 97 -20.10 15.83 -15.33
CA GLU A 97 -21.21 16.78 -15.34
C GLU A 97 -22.44 16.22 -14.62
N GLU A 98 -22.79 14.95 -14.87
CA GLU A 98 -23.87 14.24 -14.19
C GLU A 98 -23.64 14.21 -12.67
N LEU A 99 -22.42 13.88 -12.23
CA LEU A 99 -22.07 13.85 -10.80
C LEU A 99 -22.18 15.23 -10.15
N ILE A 100 -21.75 16.29 -10.85
CA ILE A 100 -21.87 17.67 -10.34
C ILE A 100 -23.34 18.08 -10.25
N ALA A 101 -24.14 17.76 -11.26
CA ALA A 101 -25.57 18.04 -11.28
C ALA A 101 -26.31 17.27 -10.17
N GLU A 102 -25.98 15.99 -9.95
CA GLU A 102 -26.56 15.19 -8.88
C GLU A 102 -26.19 15.76 -7.51
N LYS A 103 -24.91 16.10 -7.29
CA LYS A 103 -24.45 16.72 -6.05
C LYS A 103 -25.16 18.05 -5.77
N ALA A 104 -25.32 18.89 -6.79
CA ALA A 104 -26.02 20.17 -6.68
C ALA A 104 -27.51 19.99 -6.34
N ARG A 105 -28.18 19.01 -6.96
CA ARG A 105 -29.58 18.67 -6.67
C ARG A 105 -29.76 18.15 -5.24
N LEU A 106 -28.92 17.20 -4.82
CA LEU A 106 -28.98 16.64 -3.47
C LEU A 106 -28.78 17.70 -2.40
N GLN A 107 -27.86 18.65 -2.63
CA GLN A 107 -27.66 19.75 -1.70
C GLN A 107 -28.84 20.72 -1.70
N ALA A 108 -29.37 21.09 -2.87
CA ALA A 108 -30.55 21.96 -2.95
C ALA A 108 -31.79 21.33 -2.29
N GLN A 109 -31.98 20.01 -2.42
CA GLN A 109 -33.05 19.26 -1.75
C GLN A 109 -32.93 19.33 -0.23
N ARG A 110 -31.74 19.12 0.33
CA ARG A 110 -31.51 19.24 1.78
C ARG A 110 -31.83 20.64 2.29
N GLU A 111 -31.34 21.66 1.60
CA GLU A 111 -31.63 23.06 1.94
C GLU A 111 -33.14 23.37 1.83
N ALA A 112 -33.81 22.85 0.79
CA ALA A 112 -35.25 23.01 0.58
C ALA A 112 -36.08 22.28 1.65
N GLU A 113 -35.69 21.07 2.06
CA GLU A 113 -36.34 20.34 3.15
C GLU A 113 -36.24 21.09 4.48
N GLU A 114 -35.08 21.68 4.78
CA GLU A 114 -34.89 22.49 5.98
C GLU A 114 -35.76 23.75 5.97
N LEU A 115 -35.81 24.45 4.83
CA LEU A 115 -36.69 25.60 4.64
C LEU A 115 -38.17 25.20 4.75
N TRP A 116 -38.54 24.05 4.20
CA TRP A 116 -39.90 23.51 4.29
C TRP A 116 -40.28 23.21 5.74
N ARG A 117 -39.41 22.57 6.52
CA ARG A 117 -39.66 22.31 7.96
C ARG A 117 -39.91 23.60 8.73
N GLN A 118 -39.15 24.66 8.44
CA GLN A 118 -39.35 25.98 9.06
C GLN A 118 -40.68 26.60 8.66
N LYS A 119 -41.02 26.56 7.35
CA LYS A 119 -42.28 27.09 6.82
C LYS A 119 -43.50 26.32 7.33
N GLU A 120 -43.42 25.00 7.41
CA GLU A 120 -44.47 24.16 7.95
C GLU A 120 -44.71 24.43 9.44
N ALA A 121 -43.65 24.63 10.22
CA ALA A 121 -43.77 25.04 11.62
C ALA A 121 -44.39 26.43 11.77
N GLU A 122 -44.02 27.37 10.90
CA GLU A 122 -44.60 28.72 10.84
C GLU A 122 -46.10 28.67 10.52
N ILE A 123 -46.49 27.95 9.46
CA ILE A 123 -47.89 27.70 9.08
C ILE A 123 -48.63 27.06 10.26
N THR A 124 -48.11 25.96 10.80
CA THR A 124 -48.78 25.28 11.91
C THR A 124 -48.98 26.19 13.12
N LYS A 125 -48.01 27.07 13.42
CA LYS A 125 -48.12 28.05 14.50
C LYS A 125 -49.18 29.11 14.19
N THR A 126 -49.16 29.73 13.00
CA THR A 126 -50.12 30.78 12.64
C THR A 126 -51.56 30.25 12.65
N PHE A 127 -51.79 29.02 12.18
CA PHE A 127 -53.10 28.38 12.22
C PHE A 127 -53.53 27.97 13.63
N ARG A 128 -52.61 27.51 14.49
CA ARG A 128 -52.89 27.29 15.92
C ARG A 128 -53.30 28.58 16.63
N ASP A 129 -52.56 29.65 16.41
CA ASP A 129 -52.82 30.96 17.02
C ASP A 129 -54.15 31.55 16.49
N ALA A 130 -54.44 31.42 15.19
CA ALA A 130 -55.70 31.84 14.60
C ALA A 130 -56.90 31.08 15.16
N LEU A 131 -56.78 29.75 15.32
CA LEU A 131 -57.82 28.93 15.95
C LEU A 131 -58.02 29.27 17.43
N ALA A 132 -56.96 29.58 18.17
CA ALA A 132 -57.05 30.00 19.56
C ALA A 132 -57.74 31.37 19.70
N ASN A 133 -57.39 32.33 18.83
CA ASN A 133 -58.03 33.65 18.77
C ASN A 133 -59.52 33.54 18.42
N GLU A 134 -59.88 32.70 17.46
CA GLU A 134 -61.27 32.47 17.07
C GLU A 134 -62.07 31.80 18.20
N LYS A 135 -61.48 30.80 18.87
CA LYS A 135 -62.08 30.18 20.06
C LYS A 135 -62.28 31.20 21.19
N ALA A 136 -61.33 32.11 21.41
CA ALA A 136 -61.45 33.18 22.39
C ALA A 136 -62.57 34.18 22.03
N ARG A 137 -62.73 34.50 20.73
CA ARG A 137 -63.82 35.33 20.21
C ARG A 137 -65.18 34.68 20.44
N ILE A 138 -65.33 33.42 20.06
CA ILE A 138 -66.55 32.63 20.25
C ILE A 138 -66.87 32.48 21.75
N LEU A 139 -65.86 32.25 22.59
CA LEU A 139 -66.04 32.19 24.04
C LEU A 139 -66.58 33.53 24.56
N ALA A 140 -65.97 34.66 24.17
CA ALA A 140 -66.40 36.00 24.58
C ALA A 140 -67.81 36.37 24.09
N GLU A 141 -68.24 35.90 22.91
CA GLU A 141 -69.61 36.05 22.41
C GLU A 141 -70.61 35.13 23.13
N LYS A 142 -70.24 33.88 23.43
CA LYS A 142 -71.11 32.92 24.15
C LYS A 142 -71.48 33.35 25.58
N TRP A 143 -70.73 34.24 26.21
CA TRP A 143 -71.14 34.87 27.48
C TRP A 143 -72.38 35.79 27.33
N LYS A 144 -72.92 35.99 26.11
CA LYS A 144 -74.04 36.91 25.84
C LYS A 144 -75.36 36.27 25.38
N VAL A 145 -75.47 34.97 25.05
CA VAL A 145 -76.72 34.40 24.48
C VAL A 145 -77.07 32.97 24.95
N GLU A 146 -78.38 32.70 25.01
CA GLU A 146 -79.11 31.59 25.64
C GLU A 146 -79.16 30.25 24.83
N MET A 147 -79.62 29.18 25.47
CA MET A 147 -79.35 27.75 25.16
C MET A 147 -79.81 27.19 23.79
N GLU A 148 -80.66 27.86 23.00
CA GLU A 148 -81.05 27.38 21.66
C GLU A 148 -79.91 27.49 20.63
N ASP A 149 -78.93 28.37 20.89
CA ASP A 149 -77.75 28.58 20.05
C ASP A 149 -76.73 27.43 20.07
N ARG A 150 -76.86 26.45 20.97
CA ARG A 150 -75.80 25.44 21.17
C ARG A 150 -75.67 24.44 20.02
N LYS A 151 -76.76 24.14 19.30
CA LYS A 151 -76.72 23.30 18.08
C LYS A 151 -76.25 24.12 16.88
N ALA A 152 -76.73 25.35 16.72
CA ALA A 152 -76.31 26.26 15.66
C ALA A 152 -74.83 26.66 15.78
N ALA A 153 -74.34 26.89 17.00
CA ALA A 153 -72.94 27.22 17.28
C ALA A 153 -71.98 26.07 16.98
N LYS A 154 -72.41 24.81 17.14
CA LYS A 154 -71.59 23.64 16.76
C LYS A 154 -71.43 23.53 15.25
N VAL A 155 -72.52 23.69 14.50
CA VAL A 155 -72.48 23.67 13.03
C VAL A 155 -71.63 24.82 12.49
N LEU A 156 -71.69 26.00 13.13
CA LEU A 156 -70.85 27.14 12.77
C LEU A 156 -69.36 26.89 13.11
N GLU A 157 -69.08 26.31 14.27
CA GLU A 157 -67.72 25.95 14.70
C GLU A 157 -67.08 24.91 13.77
N GLU A 158 -67.84 23.90 13.34
CA GLU A 158 -67.41 22.89 12.37
C GLU A 158 -67.11 23.52 11.00
N ARG A 159 -68.01 24.39 10.50
CA ARG A 159 -67.81 25.09 9.23
C ARG A 159 -66.59 26.01 9.24
N ILE A 160 -66.36 26.72 10.34
CA ILE A 160 -65.16 27.55 10.53
C ILE A 160 -63.91 26.67 10.54
N HIS A 161 -63.94 25.52 11.22
CA HIS A 161 -62.81 24.60 11.26
C HIS A 161 -62.46 24.04 9.87
N GLU A 162 -63.47 23.65 9.09
CA GLU A 162 -63.31 23.20 7.70
C GLU A 162 -62.74 24.30 6.79
N GLU A 163 -63.20 25.55 6.94
CA GLU A 163 -62.65 26.68 6.19
C GLU A 163 -61.20 26.98 6.56
N PHE A 164 -60.83 26.87 7.84
CA PHE A 164 -59.43 26.99 8.28
C PHE A 164 -58.57 25.86 7.73
N LYS A 165 -59.08 24.63 7.68
CA LYS A 165 -58.39 23.49 7.06
C LYS A 165 -58.13 23.71 5.58
N ARG A 166 -59.13 24.22 4.84
CA ARG A 166 -58.96 24.52 3.42
C ARG A 166 -57.90 25.61 3.17
N LYS A 167 -57.89 26.65 4.00
CA LYS A 167 -56.87 27.71 3.94
C LYS A 167 -55.48 27.23 4.32
N GLU A 168 -55.36 26.34 5.31
CA GLU A 168 -54.10 25.70 5.72
C GLU A 168 -53.49 24.91 4.55
N GLU A 169 -54.30 24.12 3.86
CA GLU A 169 -53.86 23.35 2.68
C GLU A 169 -53.50 24.24 1.49
N GLU A 170 -54.27 25.30 1.22
CA GLU A 170 -53.98 26.26 0.16
C GLU A 170 -52.64 26.99 0.41
N GLU A 171 -52.36 27.38 1.65
CA GLU A 171 -51.08 28.00 2.03
C GLU A 171 -49.91 27.00 1.99
N ARG A 172 -50.12 25.74 2.38
CA ARG A 172 -49.10 24.69 2.21
C ARG A 172 -48.76 24.47 0.74
N LYS A 173 -49.76 24.37 -0.15
CA LYS A 173 -49.53 24.24 -1.59
C LYS A 173 -48.74 25.42 -2.17
N ARG A 174 -49.08 26.66 -1.78
CA ARG A 174 -48.34 27.86 -2.20
C ARG A 174 -46.91 27.86 -1.68
N GLY A 175 -46.71 27.43 -0.43
CA GLY A 175 -45.39 27.29 0.17
C GLY A 175 -44.54 26.23 -0.54
N GLU A 176 -45.12 25.07 -0.85
CA GLU A 176 -44.46 23.98 -1.58
C GLU A 176 -44.01 24.43 -2.97
N GLU A 177 -44.86 25.15 -3.71
CA GLU A 177 -44.51 25.67 -5.03
C GLU A 177 -43.36 26.69 -4.97
N GLN A 178 -43.34 27.56 -3.96
CA GLN A 178 -42.25 28.52 -3.75
C GLN A 178 -40.94 27.82 -3.40
N ILE A 179 -40.99 26.84 -2.49
CA ILE A 179 -39.81 26.05 -2.11
C ILE A 179 -39.29 25.25 -3.29
N ARG A 180 -40.18 24.66 -4.12
CA ARG A 180 -39.77 23.94 -5.33
C ARG A 180 -39.07 24.85 -6.34
N LEU A 181 -39.58 26.06 -6.55
CA LEU A 181 -38.93 27.03 -7.43
C LEU A 181 -37.56 27.46 -6.87
N GLN A 182 -37.47 27.61 -5.55
CA GLN A 182 -36.22 27.94 -4.87
C GLN A 182 -35.21 26.79 -4.94
N GLU A 183 -35.64 25.54 -4.76
CA GLU A 183 -34.85 24.32 -4.93
C GLU A 183 -34.24 24.27 -6.34
N GLU A 184 -35.05 24.46 -7.39
CA GLU A 184 -34.55 24.43 -8.76
C GLU A 184 -33.57 25.58 -9.06
N ARG A 185 -33.80 26.77 -8.52
CA ARG A 185 -32.85 27.90 -8.66
C ARG A 185 -31.55 27.58 -7.94
N ARG A 186 -31.64 27.07 -6.71
CA ARG A 186 -30.49 26.73 -5.88
C ARG A 186 -29.66 25.61 -6.48
N ALA A 187 -30.31 24.57 -7.01
CA ALA A 187 -29.63 23.48 -7.72
C ALA A 187 -28.85 24.00 -8.94
N ARG A 188 -29.41 24.96 -9.69
CA ARG A 188 -28.73 25.60 -10.84
C ARG A 188 -27.53 26.44 -10.40
N GLU A 189 -27.67 27.23 -9.33
CA GLU A 189 -26.57 28.03 -8.76
C GLU A 189 -25.43 27.15 -8.26
N LEU A 190 -25.76 26.10 -7.51
CA LEU A 190 -24.79 25.14 -6.97
C LEU A 190 -24.08 24.39 -8.09
N TYR A 191 -24.81 23.96 -9.13
CA TYR A 191 -24.23 23.35 -10.32
C TYR A 191 -23.20 24.27 -10.97
N TRP A 192 -23.57 25.53 -11.23
CA TRP A 192 -22.67 26.49 -11.89
C TRP A 192 -21.43 26.76 -11.04
N THR A 193 -21.60 26.93 -9.73
CA THR A 193 -20.50 27.16 -8.78
C THR A 193 -19.54 25.97 -8.75
N LEU A 194 -20.06 24.74 -8.69
CA LEU A 194 -19.24 23.53 -8.71
C LEU A 194 -18.52 23.35 -10.04
N LYS A 195 -19.18 23.63 -11.16
CA LYS A 195 -18.57 23.59 -12.50
C LYS A 195 -17.44 24.60 -12.65
N GLN A 196 -17.63 25.83 -12.14
CA GLN A 196 -16.59 26.86 -12.10
C GLN A 196 -15.38 26.40 -11.28
N ALA A 197 -15.59 25.81 -10.10
CA ALA A 197 -14.51 25.29 -9.27
C ALA A 197 -13.74 24.14 -9.94
N GLN A 198 -14.44 23.24 -10.66
CA GLN A 198 -13.81 22.17 -11.43
C GLN A 198 -12.89 22.74 -12.54
N LEU A 199 -13.38 23.74 -13.28
CA LEU A 199 -12.60 24.39 -14.33
C LEU A 199 -11.37 25.12 -13.75
N GLN A 200 -11.52 25.79 -12.60
CA GLN A 200 -10.38 26.43 -11.93
C GLN A 200 -9.33 25.41 -11.46
N GLY A 201 -9.75 24.25 -10.97
CA GLY A 201 -8.84 23.16 -10.62
C GLY A 201 -8.11 22.55 -11.82
N GLN A 202 -8.72 22.58 -13.00
CA GLN A 202 -8.08 22.13 -14.25
C GLN A 202 -7.21 23.21 -14.90
N ALA A 203 -7.48 24.49 -14.64
CA ALA A 203 -6.85 25.63 -15.33
C ALA A 203 -5.82 26.39 -14.50
N SER A 204 -5.35 25.85 -13.37
CA SER A 204 -4.28 26.46 -12.59
C SER A 204 -2.94 26.27 -13.32
N GLU A 205 -2.72 27.04 -14.39
CA GLU A 205 -1.46 27.07 -15.16
C GLU A 205 -0.25 27.31 -14.26
N ASP A 206 -0.45 28.04 -13.15
CA ASP A 206 0.58 28.29 -12.15
C ASP A 206 0.96 27.03 -11.36
N GLU A 207 0.00 26.18 -11.01
CA GLU A 207 0.26 24.89 -10.34
C GLU A 207 0.92 23.89 -11.29
N GLU A 208 0.48 23.84 -12.55
CA GLU A 208 1.06 22.97 -13.57
C GLU A 208 2.53 23.36 -13.84
N ARG A 209 2.80 24.67 -14.01
CA ARG A 209 4.18 25.19 -14.14
C ARG A 209 5.04 24.87 -12.92
N ALA A 210 4.50 25.05 -11.71
CA ALA A 210 5.23 24.73 -10.49
C ALA A 210 5.56 23.23 -10.39
N TRP A 211 4.63 22.37 -10.80
CA TRP A 211 4.83 20.92 -10.84
C TRP A 211 5.88 20.52 -11.88
N GLU A 212 5.84 21.09 -13.08
CA GLU A 212 6.85 20.85 -14.12
C GLU A 212 8.25 21.27 -13.67
N GLU A 213 8.37 22.44 -13.02
CA GLU A 213 9.65 22.87 -12.47
C GLU A 213 10.16 21.93 -11.37
N GLN A 214 9.27 21.48 -10.49
CA GLN A 214 9.59 20.49 -9.45
C GLN A 214 10.07 19.18 -10.08
N LEU A 215 9.38 18.69 -11.11
CA LEU A 215 9.77 17.50 -11.84
C LEU A 215 11.16 17.66 -12.48
N ARG A 216 11.44 18.81 -13.09
CA ARG A 216 12.75 19.14 -13.67
C ARG A 216 13.84 19.14 -12.60
N ARG A 217 13.59 19.76 -11.43
CA ARG A 217 14.52 19.76 -10.29
C ARG A 217 14.79 18.34 -9.78
N SER A 218 13.75 17.51 -9.66
CA SER A 218 13.89 16.11 -9.24
C SER A 218 14.72 15.30 -10.22
N LYS A 219 14.43 15.38 -11.53
CA LYS A 219 15.22 14.69 -12.57
C LYS A 219 16.68 15.12 -12.54
N ALA A 220 16.95 16.42 -12.40
CA ALA A 220 18.31 16.94 -12.31
C ALA A 220 19.04 16.41 -11.05
N ALA A 221 18.37 16.34 -9.91
CA ALA A 221 18.94 15.77 -8.68
C ALA A 221 19.24 14.27 -8.82
N ASP A 222 18.39 13.52 -9.51
CA ASP A 222 18.58 12.10 -9.80
C ASP A 222 19.77 11.87 -10.74
N GLU A 223 19.89 12.68 -11.79
CA GLU A 223 21.07 12.69 -12.66
C GLU A 223 22.35 13.03 -11.89
N GLU A 224 22.31 14.00 -10.99
CA GLU A 224 23.47 14.37 -10.17
C GLU A 224 23.88 13.21 -9.26
N ARG A 225 22.93 12.56 -8.60
CA ARG A 225 23.20 11.35 -7.80
C ARG A 225 23.80 10.24 -8.66
N SER A 226 23.28 10.04 -9.86
CA SER A 226 23.81 9.07 -10.82
C SER A 226 25.25 9.40 -11.24
N ARG A 227 25.54 10.66 -11.58
CA ARG A 227 26.90 11.14 -11.90
C ARG A 227 27.87 10.96 -10.73
N ARG A 228 27.47 11.29 -9.50
CA ARG A 228 28.29 11.09 -8.30
C ARG A 228 28.60 9.60 -8.06
N ALA A 229 27.62 8.73 -8.25
CA ALA A 229 27.81 7.28 -8.15
C ALA A 229 28.75 6.74 -9.23
N GLN A 230 28.64 7.24 -10.47
CA GLN A 230 29.54 6.91 -11.57
C GLN A 230 30.98 7.32 -11.23
N HIS A 231 31.19 8.57 -10.82
CA HIS A 231 32.50 9.08 -10.43
C HIS A 231 33.14 8.29 -9.28
N ALA A 232 32.34 7.90 -8.28
CA ALA A 232 32.83 7.06 -7.18
C ALA A 232 33.31 5.67 -7.66
N ARG A 233 32.58 5.05 -8.61
CA ARG A 233 33.00 3.77 -9.23
C ARG A 233 34.29 3.93 -10.02
N ASP A 234 34.41 5.01 -10.79
CA ASP A 234 35.57 5.27 -11.63
C ASP A 234 36.81 5.60 -10.80
N GLU A 235 36.69 6.40 -9.73
CA GLU A 235 37.79 6.66 -8.79
C GLU A 235 38.19 5.39 -8.05
N TYR A 236 37.24 4.56 -7.61
CA TYR A 236 37.56 3.26 -7.01
C TYR A 236 38.34 2.38 -7.98
N ARG A 237 37.91 2.32 -9.25
CA ARG A 237 38.60 1.58 -10.31
C ARG A 237 40.02 2.13 -10.53
N ARG A 238 40.18 3.46 -10.57
CA ARG A 238 41.49 4.11 -10.74
C ARG A 238 42.43 3.83 -9.56
N LEU A 239 41.94 3.96 -8.33
CA LEU A 239 42.70 3.66 -7.12
C LEU A 239 43.07 2.18 -7.05
N SER A 240 42.16 1.27 -7.41
CA SER A 240 42.43 -0.17 -7.52
C SER A 240 43.55 -0.46 -8.52
N LEU A 241 43.48 0.10 -9.73
CA LEU A 241 44.53 -0.06 -10.74
C LEU A 241 45.88 0.50 -10.27
N ARG A 242 45.89 1.65 -9.59
CA ARG A 242 47.11 2.24 -9.03
C ARG A 242 47.68 1.39 -7.89
N ALA A 243 46.84 0.77 -7.06
CA ALA A 243 47.27 -0.15 -6.00
C ALA A 243 47.87 -1.45 -6.57
N ILE A 244 47.32 -1.94 -7.69
CA ILE A 244 47.88 -3.08 -8.44
C ILE A 244 49.26 -2.71 -9.01
N GLN A 245 49.40 -1.54 -9.64
CA GLN A 245 50.67 -1.07 -10.23
C GLN A 245 51.76 -0.76 -9.19
N LYS A 246 51.39 -0.23 -8.02
CA LYS A 246 52.34 0.07 -6.91
C LYS A 246 52.82 -1.17 -6.17
N GLY A 247 52.45 -2.38 -6.60
CA GLY A 247 52.92 -3.63 -5.98
C GLY A 247 52.36 -3.89 -4.58
N THR A 248 51.46 -3.05 -4.06
CA THR A 248 50.80 -3.28 -2.76
C THR A 248 49.93 -4.55 -2.80
N VAL A 249 49.39 -4.88 -3.98
CA VAL A 249 48.71 -6.16 -4.23
C VAL A 249 49.69 -7.28 -4.59
N ALA A 250 50.88 -6.96 -5.12
CA ALA A 250 51.92 -7.97 -5.39
C ALA A 250 52.48 -8.58 -4.09
N GLY A 251 52.60 -7.79 -3.01
CA GLY A 251 52.95 -8.30 -1.67
C GLY A 251 51.87 -9.21 -1.06
N LEU A 252 50.58 -8.95 -1.35
CA LEU A 252 49.47 -9.83 -0.96
C LEU A 252 49.36 -11.07 -1.87
N SER A 253 49.69 -10.92 -3.15
CA SER A 253 49.76 -12.02 -4.12
C SER A 253 50.90 -12.99 -3.78
N PHE A 254 52.04 -12.48 -3.28
CA PHE A 254 53.13 -13.33 -2.80
C PHE A 254 52.71 -14.14 -1.56
N MET A 255 52.03 -13.52 -0.58
CA MET A 255 51.47 -14.24 0.57
C MET A 255 50.35 -15.23 0.19
N PHE A 256 49.62 -15.00 -0.90
CA PHE A 256 48.62 -15.95 -1.42
C PHE A 256 49.25 -17.07 -2.26
N GLN A 257 50.36 -16.78 -2.95
CA GLN A 257 51.14 -17.74 -3.72
C GLN A 257 51.93 -18.69 -2.80
N GLU A 258 52.38 -18.23 -1.64
CA GLU A 258 53.01 -19.04 -0.59
C GLU A 258 52.04 -20.05 0.05
N LEU A 259 50.73 -19.73 0.09
CA LEU A 259 49.66 -20.67 0.46
C LEU A 259 49.20 -21.59 -0.69
N GLY A 260 49.72 -21.39 -1.91
CA GLY A 260 49.29 -22.05 -3.15
C GLY A 260 50.28 -23.05 -3.75
N GLN A 261 51.43 -23.30 -3.13
CA GLN A 261 52.50 -24.19 -3.65
C GLN A 261 52.18 -25.70 -3.56
N ASN A 262 50.96 -26.13 -3.88
CA ASN A 262 50.61 -27.55 -4.04
C ASN A 262 49.93 -27.85 -5.39
N HIS A 263 50.15 -27.02 -6.41
CA HIS A 263 49.58 -27.25 -7.75
C HIS A 263 50.62 -27.16 -8.88
N GLU A 264 51.82 -27.70 -8.65
CA GLU A 264 52.82 -27.91 -9.71
C GLU A 264 52.89 -29.36 -10.20
N GLN A 265 52.00 -30.25 -9.76
CA GLN A 265 52.05 -31.68 -10.15
C GLN A 265 51.00 -32.15 -11.16
N GLU A 266 49.99 -31.36 -11.54
CA GLU A 266 48.93 -31.85 -12.45
C GLU A 266 49.13 -31.55 -13.94
N ALA A 267 50.19 -30.84 -14.34
CA ALA A 267 50.47 -30.54 -15.76
C ALA A 267 51.48 -31.50 -16.42
N ARG A 268 51.74 -32.69 -15.84
CA ARG A 268 52.73 -33.66 -16.36
C ARG A 268 52.20 -35.08 -16.52
N LEU A 269 50.99 -35.26 -17.03
CA LEU A 269 50.62 -36.50 -17.71
C LEU A 269 49.67 -36.15 -18.83
N TYR A 270 50.16 -36.23 -20.07
CA TYR A 270 49.50 -36.74 -21.28
C TYR A 270 50.10 -36.10 -22.56
N HIS A 271 50.85 -36.94 -23.27
CA HIS A 271 51.16 -36.98 -24.71
C HIS A 271 52.31 -36.13 -25.29
N HIS A 272 53.43 -36.83 -25.50
CA HIS A 272 54.44 -36.59 -26.54
C HIS A 272 54.05 -37.27 -27.87
N PHE A 273 54.35 -36.60 -28.99
CA PHE A 273 54.89 -37.04 -30.31
C PHE A 273 54.19 -36.44 -31.56
N PRO A 274 54.91 -36.22 -32.69
CA PRO A 274 55.15 -34.87 -33.23
C PRO A 274 54.70 -34.67 -34.70
N GLY A 275 54.60 -33.41 -35.14
CA GLY A 275 54.39 -33.05 -36.56
C GLY A 275 54.81 -31.61 -36.86
N LEU A 276 55.67 -31.46 -37.86
CA LEU A 276 56.39 -30.24 -38.28
C LEU A 276 55.50 -29.20 -38.99
N GLY A 277 55.74 -27.91 -38.73
CA GLY A 277 55.27 -26.78 -39.55
C GLY A 277 55.69 -25.40 -38.98
N PRO A 278 56.06 -24.38 -39.80
CA PRO A 278 56.85 -23.21 -39.36
C PRO A 278 56.01 -22.01 -38.85
N PRO A 279 56.63 -21.02 -38.14
CA PRO A 279 55.90 -20.05 -37.31
C PRO A 279 55.72 -18.64 -37.92
N LEU A 280 54.81 -17.87 -37.28
CA LEU A 280 54.60 -16.39 -37.22
C LEU A 280 53.41 -15.81 -38.04
N PRO A 281 52.80 -14.67 -37.64
CA PRO A 281 53.23 -13.71 -36.60
C PRO A 281 52.20 -13.36 -35.50
N LEU A 282 52.78 -12.83 -34.43
CA LEU A 282 52.23 -12.18 -33.23
C LEU A 282 50.92 -11.40 -33.47
N ALA A 283 49.81 -11.98 -33.02
CA ALA A 283 48.58 -11.24 -32.76
C ALA A 283 48.55 -10.80 -31.29
N VAL A 284 48.32 -9.50 -31.12
CA VAL A 284 48.08 -8.76 -29.87
C VAL A 284 47.20 -9.58 -28.91
N PRO A 285 47.50 -9.67 -27.59
CA PRO A 285 46.65 -10.41 -26.68
C PRO A 285 45.34 -9.64 -26.50
N VAL A 286 44.31 -10.10 -27.21
CA VAL A 286 42.91 -9.84 -26.91
C VAL A 286 42.72 -10.14 -25.43
N SER A 287 42.21 -9.15 -24.72
CA SER A 287 41.89 -9.19 -23.31
C SER A 287 41.20 -10.52 -23.00
N ARG A 288 41.74 -11.32 -22.07
CA ARG A 288 41.06 -12.52 -21.57
C ARG A 288 39.69 -12.07 -21.03
N THR A 289 38.66 -12.20 -21.85
CA THR A 289 37.28 -12.11 -21.41
C THR A 289 37.16 -13.20 -20.35
N TRP A 290 36.89 -12.81 -19.12
CA TRP A 290 36.52 -13.75 -18.08
C TRP A 290 35.23 -14.43 -18.55
N GLU A 291 35.36 -15.58 -19.22
CA GLU A 291 34.22 -16.44 -19.50
C GLU A 291 33.66 -16.85 -18.15
N ARG A 292 32.41 -16.46 -17.91
CA ARG A 292 31.70 -16.88 -16.71
C ARG A 292 31.63 -18.42 -16.77
N PRO A 293 32.10 -19.14 -15.73
CA PRO A 293 31.97 -20.59 -15.68
C PRO A 293 30.53 -20.99 -15.96
N LEU A 294 30.33 -22.05 -16.75
CA LEU A 294 29.00 -22.57 -17.05
C LEU A 294 28.21 -22.73 -15.75
N ARG A 295 26.94 -22.32 -15.77
CA ARG A 295 26.07 -22.47 -14.60
C ARG A 295 26.07 -23.95 -14.20
N PRO A 296 26.36 -24.29 -12.93
CA PRO A 296 26.38 -25.67 -12.48
C PRO A 296 25.03 -26.33 -12.77
N VAL A 297 25.09 -27.52 -13.36
CA VAL A 297 23.92 -28.23 -13.91
C VAL A 297 22.96 -28.72 -12.81
N SER A 298 23.44 -28.89 -11.58
CA SER A 298 22.61 -29.26 -10.43
C SER A 298 23.20 -28.79 -9.10
N ARG A 299 22.38 -28.80 -8.05
CA ARG A 299 22.78 -28.44 -6.68
C ARG A 299 23.84 -29.40 -6.13
N GLU A 300 23.76 -30.67 -6.49
CA GLU A 300 24.68 -31.73 -6.04
C GLU A 300 26.09 -31.47 -6.57
N VAL A 301 26.22 -30.98 -7.81
CA VAL A 301 27.50 -30.59 -8.40
C VAL A 301 28.13 -29.43 -7.63
N ILE A 302 27.33 -28.43 -7.23
CA ILE A 302 27.79 -27.29 -6.41
C ILE A 302 28.24 -27.77 -5.02
N VAL A 303 27.46 -28.65 -4.41
CA VAL A 303 27.78 -29.21 -3.09
C VAL A 303 29.07 -30.03 -3.12
N ARG A 304 29.24 -30.86 -4.16
CA ARG A 304 30.45 -31.65 -4.36
C ARG A 304 31.67 -30.77 -4.59
N TRP A 305 31.58 -29.81 -5.51
CA TRP A 305 32.61 -28.81 -5.75
C TRP A 305 32.99 -28.04 -4.46
N PHE A 306 32.00 -27.62 -3.67
CA PHE A 306 32.27 -26.93 -2.42
C PHE A 306 32.99 -27.82 -1.40
N LYS A 307 32.57 -29.09 -1.26
CA LYS A 307 33.22 -30.04 -0.35
C LYS A 307 34.65 -30.40 -0.75
N GLU A 308 34.88 -30.61 -2.04
CA GLU A 308 36.14 -31.13 -2.56
C GLU A 308 37.16 -30.02 -2.81
N GLU A 309 36.74 -28.85 -3.29
CA GLU A 309 37.66 -27.78 -3.66
C GLU A 309 37.68 -26.61 -2.67
N GLN A 310 36.52 -26.20 -2.15
CA GLN A 310 36.41 -24.97 -1.35
C GLN A 310 36.60 -25.24 0.15
N LEU A 311 36.12 -26.37 0.67
CA LEU A 311 36.24 -26.74 2.07
C LEU A 311 37.69 -26.97 2.50
N PRO A 312 38.56 -27.66 1.72
CA PRO A 312 39.98 -27.81 2.08
C PRO A 312 40.74 -26.48 2.06
N ARG A 313 40.30 -25.54 1.20
CA ARG A 313 40.82 -24.17 1.13
C ARG A 313 40.29 -23.28 2.27
N ARG A 314 39.49 -23.84 3.19
CA ARG A 314 38.85 -23.15 4.31
C ARG A 314 38.01 -21.95 3.84
N ALA A 315 37.40 -22.05 2.66
CA ALA A 315 36.51 -21.03 2.15
C ALA A 315 35.32 -20.85 3.10
N GLY A 316 35.07 -19.61 3.52
CA GLY A 316 34.00 -19.30 4.47
C GLY A 316 34.35 -19.52 5.93
N PHE A 317 35.59 -19.87 6.28
CA PHE A 317 36.06 -19.88 7.66
C PHE A 317 36.74 -18.56 8.03
N GLU A 318 36.65 -18.21 9.31
CA GLU A 318 37.35 -17.06 9.88
C GLU A 318 38.85 -17.37 10.01
N ARG A 319 39.70 -16.34 9.88
CA ARG A 319 41.15 -16.54 9.80
C ARG A 319 41.67 -17.25 11.06
N ASN A 320 42.39 -18.35 10.86
CA ASN A 320 43.04 -19.16 11.89
C ASN A 320 42.11 -19.88 12.88
N THR A 321 40.79 -19.80 12.72
CA THR A 321 39.83 -20.46 13.62
C THR A 321 39.00 -21.51 12.89
N LYS A 322 38.56 -22.55 13.61
CA LYS A 322 37.61 -23.54 13.07
C LYS A 322 36.16 -23.00 12.99
N SER A 323 35.95 -21.69 13.24
CA SER A 323 34.67 -21.00 13.14
C SER A 323 34.40 -20.55 11.70
N ILE A 324 33.14 -20.62 11.30
CA ILE A 324 32.67 -20.08 10.03
C ILE A 324 32.61 -18.56 10.15
N ALA A 325 33.09 -17.86 9.12
CA ALA A 325 33.09 -16.41 9.07
C ALA A 325 31.64 -15.86 9.11
N PRO A 326 31.35 -14.80 9.90
CA PRO A 326 30.00 -14.25 10.05
C PRO A 326 29.36 -13.78 8.74
N TRP A 327 30.18 -13.38 7.77
CA TRP A 327 29.75 -12.93 6.43
C TRP A 327 29.54 -14.07 5.44
N PHE A 328 29.95 -15.30 5.79
CA PHE A 328 29.75 -16.45 4.93
C PHE A 328 28.32 -16.98 5.09
N HIS A 329 27.64 -17.20 3.96
CA HIS A 329 26.24 -17.67 3.91
C HIS A 329 26.05 -18.87 2.94
N GLY A 330 27.14 -19.51 2.55
CA GLY A 330 27.14 -20.57 1.54
C GLY A 330 26.67 -21.91 2.09
N GLY A 331 25.52 -22.38 1.60
CA GLY A 331 25.02 -23.76 1.76
C GLY A 331 24.57 -24.13 3.18
N ASN A 332 23.30 -24.54 3.34
CA ASN A 332 22.70 -25.03 4.59
C ASN A 332 23.70 -25.72 5.54
N TYR A 333 24.08 -24.99 6.60
CA TYR A 333 25.08 -25.35 7.61
C TYR A 333 24.78 -26.67 8.35
N HIS A 334 23.53 -27.13 8.32
CA HIS A 334 23.09 -28.35 8.98
C HIS A 334 23.39 -29.63 8.18
N CYS A 335 23.69 -29.55 6.88
CA CYS A 335 23.86 -30.73 6.03
C CYS A 335 25.29 -31.27 5.99
N PHE A 336 26.28 -30.55 6.56
CA PHE A 336 27.71 -30.85 6.33
C PHE A 336 28.53 -31.11 7.58
N ARG A 337 27.94 -31.06 8.78
CA ARG A 337 28.62 -31.43 10.02
C ARG A 337 28.31 -32.88 10.41
N GLY A 338 28.99 -33.82 9.76
CA GLY A 338 29.19 -35.15 10.32
C GLY A 338 30.19 -35.07 11.48
N ARG A 339 29.66 -35.01 12.71
CA ARG A 339 30.27 -35.46 13.97
C ARG A 339 31.69 -34.92 14.32
N VAL A 340 31.76 -33.80 15.05
CA VAL A 340 32.80 -33.56 16.07
C VAL A 340 32.21 -32.70 17.18
N ALA A 341 32.37 -33.15 18.44
CA ALA A 341 31.91 -32.54 19.70
C ALA A 341 30.50 -32.95 20.17
N ALA A 342 30.36 -34.21 20.56
CA ALA A 342 29.62 -34.55 21.76
C ALA A 342 30.64 -35.05 22.79
N GLY A 343 31.08 -34.15 23.67
CA GLY A 343 31.69 -34.53 24.93
C GLY A 343 30.55 -34.94 25.86
N THR A 344 30.08 -36.17 25.70
CA THR A 344 29.25 -36.86 26.70
C THR A 344 29.48 -38.34 26.51
N LEU A 345 30.14 -38.91 27.52
CA LEU A 345 30.48 -40.30 27.71
C LEU A 345 29.34 -41.25 27.33
N TRP A 346 29.55 -42.07 26.31
CA TRP A 346 29.08 -43.45 26.28
C TRP A 346 30.14 -44.27 25.54
N THR A 347 30.90 -45.05 26.30
CA THR A 347 31.78 -46.10 25.79
C THR A 347 30.93 -47.34 25.57
N GLU A 348 30.76 -47.76 24.32
CA GLU A 348 30.36 -49.13 24.02
C GLU A 348 31.50 -49.84 23.29
N GLY A 349 31.96 -50.92 23.92
CA GLY A 349 32.82 -51.91 23.29
C GLY A 349 32.09 -52.64 22.17
N GLN A 350 32.86 -53.05 21.17
CA GLN A 350 32.50 -54.17 20.29
C GLN A 350 32.83 -55.51 20.96
N PRO A 351 32.46 -56.68 20.40
CA PRO A 351 31.40 -56.97 19.42
C PRO A 351 30.53 -58.19 19.81
N THR A 352 29.38 -58.38 19.15
CA THR A 352 28.92 -59.70 18.67
C THR A 352 27.85 -59.46 17.60
N ARG A 353 28.19 -59.66 16.33
CA ARG A 353 27.67 -60.74 15.47
C ARG A 353 26.17 -61.03 15.68
N LEU A 354 25.36 -60.55 14.71
CA LEU A 354 24.40 -61.25 13.82
C LEU A 354 23.63 -62.49 14.35
N PRO A 355 22.49 -62.89 13.73
CA PRO A 355 21.63 -62.26 12.69
C PRO A 355 20.17 -62.17 13.22
N SER A 356 19.05 -61.96 12.52
CA SER A 356 18.58 -62.34 11.19
C SER A 356 17.12 -61.83 11.08
N VAL A 357 16.63 -61.60 9.84
CA VAL A 357 15.24 -61.95 9.39
C VAL A 357 14.13 -61.06 10.01
N ILE A 358 13.35 -60.24 9.30
CA ILE A 358 12.84 -60.16 7.91
C ILE A 358 12.68 -58.68 7.56
#